data_AF-A0A921I6W4-F1
#
_entry.id   AF-A0A921I6W4-F1
#
_cell.length_a   1.000
_cell.length_b   1.000
_cell.length_c   1.000
_cell.angle_alpha   90.00
_cell.angle_beta   90.00
_cell.angle_gamma   90.00
#
_symmetry.space_group_name_H-M   'P 1'
#
loop_
_entity.id
_entity.type
_entity.pdbx_description
1 polymer ?
#
loop_
_entity_poly.entity_id
_entity_poly.type
_entity_poly.pdbx_seq_one_letter_code
_entity_poly.pdbx_strand_id
1 'polypeptide(L)'
;MRTLLLILSVLCFGSCKTSLITYRNGYIFDKQGETIGNYTNGYIYSSKRILKGYYSNGYIYDDNHNIVGNYANGYVKMKNKDD
;
A
#
# COMPACT_ATOMS: atom_id res chain seq x y z
N MET A 1 -25.31 -28.63 -17.79
CA MET A 1 -25.03 -28.69 -16.34
C MET A 1 -23.54 -28.64 -16.00
N ARG A 2 -22.65 -29.41 -16.66
CA ARG A 2 -21.19 -29.40 -16.36
C ARG A 2 -20.41 -28.20 -16.88
N THR A 3 -20.79 -27.65 -18.04
CA THR A 3 -20.12 -26.47 -18.64
C THR A 3 -20.41 -25.17 -17.89
N LEU A 4 -21.58 -25.04 -17.25
CA LEU A 4 -21.93 -23.85 -16.47
C LEU A 4 -21.12 -23.73 -15.18
N LEU A 5 -20.80 -24.85 -14.52
CA LEU A 5 -19.93 -24.89 -13.34
C LEU A 5 -18.48 -24.47 -13.66
N LEU A 6 -17.97 -24.83 -14.84
CA LEU A 6 -16.62 -24.46 -15.26
C LEU A 6 -16.50 -22.94 -15.52
N ILE A 7 -17.54 -22.32 -16.07
CA ILE A 7 -17.56 -20.86 -16.32
C ILE A 7 -17.61 -20.09 -14.99
N LEU A 8 -18.33 -20.60 -13.99
CA LEU A 8 -18.40 -19.98 -12.65
C LEU A 8 -17.07 -20.11 -11.88
N SER A 9 -16.32 -21.20 -12.07
CA SER A 9 -14.99 -21.36 -11.46
C SER A 9 -13.92 -20.42 -12.05
N VAL A 10 -14.07 -19.99 -13.30
CA VAL A 10 -13.12 -19.05 -13.95
C VAL A 10 -13.37 -17.60 -13.50
N LEU A 11 -14.60 -17.26 -13.10
CA LEU A 11 -14.95 -15.91 -12.62
C LEU A 11 -14.51 -15.62 -11.18
N CYS A 12 -14.21 -16.64 -10.37
CA CYS A 12 -13.83 -16.48 -8.96
C CYS A 12 -12.33 -16.21 -8.69
N PHE A 13 -11.49 -16.13 -9.72
CA PHE A 13 -10.10 -15.65 -9.55
C PHE A 13 -9.99 -14.11 -9.59
N GLY A 14 -11.13 -13.42 -9.72
CA GLY A 14 -11.21 -11.97 -9.76
C GLY A 14 -11.03 -11.32 -8.39
N SER A 15 -9.81 -10.87 -8.11
CA SER A 15 -9.53 -9.69 -7.29
C SER A 15 -9.56 -9.86 -5.76
N CYS A 16 -8.61 -10.64 -5.22
CA CYS A 16 -8.05 -10.25 -3.92
C CYS A 16 -7.22 -8.99 -4.14
N LYS A 17 -7.84 -7.81 -3.94
CA LYS A 17 -7.19 -6.50 -4.09
C LYS A 17 -6.26 -6.26 -2.91
N THR A 18 -5.09 -6.89 -2.90
CA THR A 18 -4.00 -6.40 -2.06
C THR A 18 -3.54 -5.05 -2.64
N SER A 19 -3.79 -3.97 -1.91
CA SER A 19 -3.19 -2.66 -2.22
C SER A 19 -1.70 -2.74 -1.89
N LEU A 20 -0.93 -3.32 -2.81
CA LEU A 20 0.52 -3.44 -2.69
C LEU A 20 1.15 -2.07 -2.88
N ILE A 21 1.72 -1.52 -1.82
CA ILE A 21 2.53 -0.30 -1.89
C ILE A 21 3.98 -0.70 -1.66
N THR A 22 4.88 -0.21 -2.50
CA THR A 22 6.32 -0.51 -2.39
C THR A 22 7.15 0.76 -2.26
N TYR A 23 8.33 0.61 -1.69
CA TYR A 23 9.30 1.69 -1.60
C TYR A 23 10.61 1.29 -2.28
N ARG A 24 11.15 2.20 -3.11
CA ARG A 24 12.45 2.02 -3.76
C ARG A 24 13.11 3.37 -4.00
N ASN A 25 14.36 3.52 -3.54
CA ASN A 25 15.22 4.68 -3.81
C ASN A 25 14.56 6.04 -3.52
N GLY A 26 13.84 6.18 -2.40
CA GLY A 26 13.15 7.44 -2.05
C GLY A 26 11.74 7.59 -2.63
N TYR A 27 11.31 6.70 -3.52
CA TYR A 27 9.99 6.75 -4.17
C TYR A 27 9.05 5.69 -3.64
N ILE A 28 7.76 6.02 -3.63
CA ILE A 28 6.68 5.16 -3.19
C ILE A 28 5.81 4.84 -4.42
N PHE A 29 5.59 3.56 -4.65
CA PHE A 29 4.86 3.06 -5.81
C PHE A 29 3.57 2.38 -5.39
N ASP A 30 2.53 2.55 -6.19
CA ASP A 30 1.33 1.74 -6.08
C ASP A 30 1.54 0.33 -6.67
N LYS A 31 0.46 -0.45 -6.69
CA LYS A 31 0.48 -1.82 -7.20
C LYS A 31 0.69 -1.91 -8.72
N GLN A 32 0.50 -0.81 -9.45
CA GLN A 32 0.78 -0.71 -10.88
C GLN A 32 2.22 -0.29 -11.16
N GLY A 33 2.97 0.12 -10.14
CA GLY A 33 4.32 0.65 -10.30
C GLY A 33 4.34 2.14 -10.61
N GLU A 34 3.23 2.85 -10.44
CA GLU A 34 3.18 4.30 -10.61
C GLU A 34 3.67 5.01 -9.34
N THR A 35 4.41 6.11 -9.51
CA THR A 35 4.91 6.89 -8.37
C THR A 35 3.78 7.70 -7.73
N ILE A 36 3.40 7.32 -6.51
CA ILE A 36 2.33 7.99 -5.74
C ILE A 36 2.84 8.90 -4.63
N GLY A 37 4.16 8.88 -4.40
CA GLY A 37 4.77 9.71 -3.38
C GLY A 37 6.27 9.53 -3.28
N ASN A 38 6.85 10.23 -2.31
CA ASN A 38 8.26 10.14 -1.99
C ASN A 38 8.45 10.10 -0.47
N TYR A 39 9.48 9.37 -0.05
CA TYR A 39 9.98 9.37 1.30
C TYR A 39 11.34 10.07 1.34
N THR A 40 11.53 10.97 2.31
CA THR A 40 12.81 11.64 2.54
C THR A 40 12.96 11.98 4.02
N ASN A 41 14.08 11.60 4.63
CA ASN A 41 14.45 11.95 6.01
C ASN A 41 13.34 11.72 7.06
N GLY A 42 12.62 10.60 6.98
CA GLY A 42 11.52 10.31 7.92
C GLY A 42 10.14 10.82 7.47
N TYR A 43 10.04 11.64 6.42
CA TYR A 43 8.79 12.25 5.96
C TYR A 43 8.26 11.57 4.70
N ILE A 44 6.95 11.33 4.67
CA ILE A 44 6.24 10.77 3.52
C ILE A 44 5.41 11.86 2.88
N TYR A 45 5.62 12.09 1.59
CA TYR A 45 4.88 13.05 0.79
C TYR A 45 4.11 12.36 -0.33
N SER A 46 2.97 12.93 -0.69
CA SER A 46 2.28 12.58 -1.95
C SER A 46 3.04 13.13 -3.16
N SER A 47 2.71 12.68 -4.38
CA SER A 47 3.28 13.25 -5.62
C SER A 47 3.04 14.76 -5.78
N LYS A 48 2.07 15.34 -5.05
CA LYS A 48 1.81 16.79 -5.00
C LYS A 48 2.62 17.51 -3.91
N ARG A 49 3.60 16.84 -3.29
CA ARG A 49 4.46 17.35 -2.20
C ARG A 49 3.69 17.75 -0.94
N ILE A 50 2.48 17.22 -0.75
CA ILE A 50 1.72 17.35 0.49
C ILE A 50 2.21 16.29 1.46
N LEU A 51 2.53 16.66 2.70
CA LEU A 51 2.89 15.74 3.79
C LEU A 51 1.72 14.79 4.07
N LYS A 52 2.00 13.49 4.15
CA LYS A 52 1.00 12.44 4.40
C LYS A 52 1.26 11.65 5.67
N GLY A 53 2.42 11.83 6.28
CA GLY A 53 2.80 11.14 7.50
C GLY A 53 4.30 10.97 7.62
N TYR A 54 4.69 10.11 8.56
CA TYR A 54 6.07 9.91 8.94
C TYR A 54 6.43 8.42 8.90
N TYR A 55 7.70 8.13 8.70
CA TYR A 55 8.27 6.79 8.80
C TYR A 55 9.42 6.77 9.78
N SER A 56 9.39 5.82 10.72
CA SER A 56 10.47 5.59 11.67
C SER A 56 10.48 4.14 12.14
N ASN A 57 11.66 3.51 12.16
CA ASN A 57 11.88 2.15 12.69
C ASN A 57 10.89 1.08 12.18
N GLY A 58 10.54 1.13 10.88
CA GLY A 58 9.61 0.15 10.30
C GLY A 58 8.13 0.50 10.45
N TYR A 59 7.78 1.60 11.12
CA TYR A 59 6.40 2.04 11.32
C TYR A 59 6.08 3.30 10.53
N ILE A 60 4.82 3.41 10.12
CA ILE A 60 4.26 4.56 9.44
C ILE A 60 3.27 5.23 10.38
N TYR A 61 3.41 6.54 10.53
CA TYR A 61 2.65 7.35 11.45
C TYR A 61 1.81 8.39 10.70
N ASP A 62 0.61 8.68 11.20
CA ASP A 62 -0.17 9.82 10.76
C ASP A 62 0.33 11.14 11.40
N ASP A 63 -0.36 12.24 11.11
CA ASP A 63 -0.04 13.57 11.63
C ASP A 63 -0.17 13.65 13.17
N ASN A 64 -0.97 12.77 13.77
CA ASN A 64 -1.15 12.66 15.22
C ASN A 64 -0.15 11.68 15.87
N HIS A 65 0.83 11.18 15.11
CA HIS A 65 1.81 10.19 15.55
C HIS A 65 1.21 8.84 15.98
N ASN A 66 0.03 8.47 15.46
CA ASN A 66 -0.52 7.14 15.60
C ASN A 66 0.04 6.22 14.52
N ILE A 67 0.31 4.95 14.86
CA ILE A 67 0.74 3.94 13.90
C ILE A 67 -0.43 3.59 12.97
N VAL A 68 -0.28 3.92 11.69
CA VAL A 68 -1.25 3.64 10.62
C VAL A 68 -0.77 2.59 9.63
N GLY A 69 0.48 2.12 9.77
CA GLY A 69 1.01 1.06 8.94
C GLY A 69 2.42 0.65 9.34
N ASN A 70 2.94 -0.34 8.64
CA ASN A 70 4.30 -0.83 8.80
C ASN A 70 4.95 -1.04 7.43
N TYR A 71 6.26 -0.87 7.39
CA TYR A 71 7.10 -1.16 6.25
C TYR A 71 8.11 -2.24 6.61
N ALA A 72 8.16 -3.29 5.79
CA ALA A 72 9.11 -4.38 5.93
C ALA A 72 9.48 -4.94 4.56
N ASN A 73 10.76 -5.20 4.33
CA ASN A 73 11.27 -5.88 3.14
C ASN A 73 10.81 -5.26 1.80
N GLY A 74 10.73 -3.93 1.72
CA GLY A 74 10.32 -3.23 0.49
C GLY A 74 8.80 -3.00 0.35
N TYR A 75 7.99 -3.56 1.26
CA TYR A 75 6.54 -3.50 1.20
C TYR A 75 5.94 -2.71 2.35
N VAL A 76 4.86 -1.99 2.05
CA VAL A 76 4.04 -1.25 3.02
C VAL A 76 2.73 -2.00 3.25
N LYS A 77 2.37 -2.15 4.52
CA LYS A 77 1.07 -2.66 4.97
C LYS A 77 0.40 -1.57 5.81
N MET A 78 -0.73 -1.06 5.35
CA MET A 78 -1.54 -0.12 6.12
C MET A 78 -2.45 -0.88 7.08
N LYS A 79 -2.68 -0.35 8.28
CA LYS A 79 -3.78 -0.80 9.13
C LYS A 79 -5.09 -0.49 8.42
N ASN A 80 -6.03 -1.42 8.45
CA ASN A 80 -7.40 -1.09 8.07
C ASN A 80 -7.96 -0.14 9.13
N LYS A 81 -8.85 0.76 8.71
CA LYS A 81 -9.48 1.72 9.62
C LYS A 81 -10.49 1.04 10.58
N ASP A 82 -10.71 -0.27 10.40
CA ASP A 82 -11.74 -1.07 11.07
C ASP A 82 -11.16 -2.22 11.94
N ASP A 83 -9.84 -2.24 12.18
CA ASP A 83 -9.15 -3.22 13.04
C ASP A 83 -8.93 -2.70 14.48
#